data_AF-A0A936BCN7-F1
#
_entry.id   AF-A0A936BCN7-F1
#
_cell.length_a   1.000
_cell.length_b   1.000
_cell.length_c   1.000
_cell.angle_alpha   90.00
_cell.angle_beta   90.00
_cell.angle_gamma   90.00
#
_symmetry.space_group_name_H-M   'P 1'
#
loop_
_entity.id
_entity.type
_entity.pdbx_description
1 polymer ?
#
loop_
_entity_poly.entity_id
_entity_poly.type
_entity_poly.pdbx_seq_one_letter_code
_entity_poly.pdbx_strand_id
1 'polypeptide(L)'
;MRALVIIAVTLAGFAATPAFAIKRYNADKLACGEIRSIIANDGAAIMRYRSKRDPSLVLYDRYVRDRFFCAWREDAVPAWIPSRDKASCLVRRCEIPVFPHDDLMFRRFPHN
;
A
#
# COMPACT_ATOMS: atom_id res chain seq x y z
N MET A 1 -40.92 26.54 -15.52
CA MET A 1 -40.65 25.71 -14.32
C MET A 1 -40.23 24.26 -14.62
N ARG A 2 -39.91 23.87 -15.88
CA ARG A 2 -39.41 22.52 -16.20
C ARG A 2 -37.89 22.43 -16.41
N ALA A 3 -37.22 23.56 -16.64
CA ALA A 3 -35.78 23.63 -16.89
C ALA A 3 -34.92 23.57 -15.61
N LEU A 4 -35.48 23.89 -14.44
CA LEU A 4 -34.74 23.93 -13.17
C LEU A 4 -34.52 22.54 -12.56
N VAL A 5 -35.27 21.52 -12.98
CA VAL A 5 -35.18 20.17 -12.41
C VAL A 5 -33.99 19.37 -12.99
N ILE A 6 -33.46 19.77 -14.14
CA ILE A 6 -32.40 19.02 -14.83
C ILE A 6 -31.01 19.30 -14.24
N ILE A 7 -30.80 20.46 -13.62
CA ILE A 7 -29.47 20.87 -13.12
C ILE A 7 -29.11 20.18 -11.79
N ALA A 8 -30.09 19.64 -11.06
CA ALA A 8 -29.84 19.01 -9.76
C ALA A 8 -29.24 17.60 -9.85
N VAL A 9 -29.29 16.93 -11.01
CA VAL A 9 -28.84 15.54 -11.17
C VAL A 9 -27.35 15.43 -11.53
N THR A 10 -26.70 16.52 -11.97
CA THR A 10 -25.32 16.47 -12.48
C THR A 10 -24.21 16.60 -11.42
N LEU A 11 -24.53 16.95 -10.17
CA LEU A 11 -23.50 17.15 -9.13
C LEU A 11 -23.25 15.96 -8.19
N ALA A 12 -24.00 14.85 -8.30
CA ALA A 12 -23.81 13.67 -7.45
C ALA A 12 -22.75 12.66 -7.96
N GLY A 13 -21.92 13.05 -8.93
CA GLY A 13 -21.03 12.15 -9.69
C GLY A 13 -19.55 12.09 -9.29
N PHE A 14 -19.11 12.78 -8.25
CA PHE A 14 -17.70 12.79 -7.82
C PHE A 14 -17.61 12.19 -6.40
N ALA A 15 -16.98 11.05 -6.10
CA ALA A 15 -15.94 10.33 -6.80
C ALA A 15 -16.18 8.81 -6.66
N ALA A 16 -16.42 8.12 -7.77
CA ALA A 16 -16.20 6.67 -7.81
C ALA A 16 -14.69 6.47 -7.69
N THR A 17 -14.18 6.26 -6.48
CA THR A 17 -12.83 5.72 -6.34
C THR A 17 -12.83 4.38 -7.05
N PRO A 18 -11.85 4.08 -7.92
CA PRO A 18 -11.71 2.75 -8.46
C PRO A 18 -11.71 1.80 -7.27
N ALA A 19 -12.72 0.93 -7.19
CA ALA A 19 -12.72 -0.22 -6.30
C ALA A 19 -11.64 -1.18 -6.82
N PHE A 20 -10.37 -0.81 -6.65
CA PHE A 20 -9.25 -1.70 -6.91
C PHE A 20 -9.46 -2.88 -5.97
N ALA A 21 -9.90 -4.01 -6.50
CA ALA A 21 -9.96 -5.25 -5.76
C ALA A 21 -8.53 -5.60 -5.37
N ILE A 22 -8.14 -5.24 -4.15
CA ILE A 22 -6.78 -5.46 -3.67
C ILE A 22 -6.57 -6.97 -3.53
N LYS A 23 -5.80 -7.54 -4.44
CA LYS A 23 -5.48 -8.95 -4.44
C LYS A 23 -4.49 -9.27 -3.34
N ARG A 24 -4.63 -10.48 -2.78
CA ARG A 24 -3.79 -11.01 -1.71
C ARG A 24 -2.93 -12.14 -2.26
N TYR A 25 -1.63 -12.08 -1.98
CA TYR A 25 -0.65 -13.05 -2.46
C TYR A 25 0.22 -13.56 -1.30
N ASN A 26 0.76 -14.76 -1.44
CA ASN A 26 1.76 -15.28 -0.51
C ASN A 26 3.16 -14.95 -1.05
N ALA A 27 3.93 -14.12 -0.35
CA ALA A 27 5.27 -13.70 -0.79
C ALA A 27 6.23 -14.88 -0.95
N ASP A 28 6.12 -15.86 -0.05
CA ASP A 28 6.96 -17.06 -0.02
C ASP A 28 6.81 -17.94 -1.28
N LYS A 29 5.72 -17.74 -2.05
CA LYS A 29 5.45 -18.51 -3.28
C LYS A 29 5.89 -17.79 -4.56
N LEU A 30 6.29 -16.53 -4.47
CA LEU A 30 6.59 -15.66 -5.61
C LEU A 30 8.06 -15.24 -5.60
N ALA A 31 8.69 -15.19 -6.76
CA ALA A 31 10.00 -14.57 -6.91
C ALA A 31 9.90 -13.05 -6.82
N CYS A 32 10.96 -12.37 -6.39
CA CYS A 32 11.00 -10.92 -6.21
C CYS A 32 10.57 -10.16 -7.49
N GLY A 33 10.96 -10.65 -8.67
CA GLY A 33 10.53 -10.09 -9.95
C GLY A 33 9.01 -10.20 -10.19
N GLU A 34 8.41 -11.33 -9.80
CA GLU A 34 6.95 -11.55 -9.88
C GLU A 34 6.22 -10.61 -8.92
N ILE A 35 6.71 -10.45 -7.68
CA ILE A 35 6.09 -9.54 -6.70
C ILE A 35 6.09 -8.10 -7.21
N ARG A 36 7.24 -7.63 -7.72
CA ARG A 36 7.35 -6.29 -8.31
C ARG A 36 6.44 -6.12 -9.52
N SER A 37 6.30 -7.15 -10.36
CA SER A 37 5.41 -7.12 -11.52
C SER A 37 3.94 -7.06 -11.12
N ILE A 38 3.53 -7.85 -10.12
CA ILE A 38 2.18 -7.81 -9.56
C ILE A 38 1.86 -6.41 -9.03
N ILE A 39 2.74 -5.83 -8.21
CA ILE A 39 2.56 -4.47 -7.67
C ILE A 39 2.54 -3.44 -8.79
N ALA A 40 3.38 -3.59 -9.82
CA ALA A 40 3.41 -2.66 -10.94
C ALA A 40 2.10 -2.69 -11.76
N ASN A 41 1.55 -3.88 -12.01
CA ASN A 41 0.35 -4.08 -12.81
C ASN A 41 -0.94 -3.72 -12.06
N ASP A 42 -1.07 -4.17 -10.81
CA ASP A 42 -2.27 -3.95 -10.01
C ASP A 42 -2.23 -2.61 -9.26
N GLY A 43 -1.06 -1.94 -9.22
CA GLY A 43 -0.82 -0.69 -8.52
C GLY A 43 -0.69 -0.83 -7.00
N ALA A 44 -1.48 -1.71 -6.38
CA ALA A 44 -1.34 -2.09 -4.99
C ALA A 44 -1.69 -3.57 -4.77
N ALA A 45 -0.94 -4.25 -3.91
CA ALA A 45 -1.15 -5.65 -3.55
C ALA A 45 -0.89 -5.89 -2.07
N ILE A 46 -1.65 -6.79 -1.46
CA ILE A 46 -1.40 -7.25 -0.08
C ILE A 46 -0.55 -8.51 -0.14
N MET A 47 0.60 -8.46 0.52
CA MET A 47 1.49 -9.59 0.67
C MET A 47 1.36 -10.22 2.05
N ARG A 48 1.15 -11.53 2.05
CA ARG A 48 1.21 -12.39 3.22
C ARG A 48 2.58 -13.05 3.29
N TYR A 49 3.24 -12.97 4.45
CA TYR A 49 4.52 -13.63 4.71
C TYR A 49 4.74 -13.80 6.22
N ARG A 50 5.67 -14.68 6.63
CA ARG A 50 6.01 -14.81 8.05
C ARG A 50 6.95 -13.71 8.51
N SER A 51 6.76 -13.23 9.73
CA SER A 51 7.71 -12.30 10.34
C SER A 51 9.09 -12.97 10.47
N LYS A 52 10.14 -12.21 10.14
CA LYS A 52 11.53 -12.64 10.35
C LYS A 52 11.92 -12.65 11.83
N ARG A 53 11.27 -11.82 12.64
CA ARG A 53 11.56 -11.69 14.08
C ARG A 53 10.80 -12.72 14.92
N ASP A 54 9.59 -13.07 14.49
CA ASP A 54 8.76 -14.07 15.14
C ASP A 54 8.06 -14.96 14.09
N PRO A 55 8.58 -16.16 13.80
CA PRO A 55 8.00 -17.06 12.80
C PRO A 55 6.57 -17.54 13.09
N SER A 56 6.08 -17.37 14.34
CA SER A 56 4.69 -17.68 14.69
C SER A 56 3.71 -16.63 14.15
N LEU A 57 4.21 -15.43 13.83
CA LEU A 57 3.41 -14.33 13.31
C LEU A 57 3.37 -14.32 11.78
N VAL A 58 2.17 -14.17 11.25
CA VAL A 58 1.92 -13.95 9.83
C VAL A 58 1.62 -12.47 9.63
N LEU A 59 2.46 -11.79 8.85
CA LEU A 59 2.30 -10.40 8.49
C LEU A 59 1.48 -10.28 7.21
N TYR A 60 0.69 -9.20 7.15
CA TYR A 60 -0.10 -8.81 6.00
C TYR A 60 0.17 -7.34 5.75
N ASP A 61 0.96 -7.04 4.73
CA ASP A 61 1.33 -5.68 4.38
C ASP A 61 0.86 -5.33 2.99
N ARG A 62 0.42 -4.09 2.84
CA ARG A 62 0.04 -3.54 1.53
C ARG A 62 1.24 -2.82 0.92
N TYR A 63 1.62 -3.25 -0.28
CA TYR A 63 2.67 -2.63 -1.07
C TYR A 63 2.07 -1.94 -2.28
N VAL A 64 2.72 -0.86 -2.70
CA VAL A 64 2.22 0.04 -3.74
C VAL A 64 3.29 0.31 -4.79
N ARG A 65 2.84 0.67 -5.99
CA ARG A 65 3.73 1.09 -7.08
C ARG A 65 4.39 2.44 -6.78
N ASP A 66 3.59 3.42 -6.36
CA ASP A 66 3.97 4.81 -6.16
C ASP A 66 2.97 5.57 -5.25
N ARG A 67 3.24 6.86 -4.97
CA ARG A 67 2.43 7.69 -4.04
C ARG A 67 0.98 7.88 -4.46
N PHE A 68 0.63 7.67 -5.73
CA PHE A 68 -0.76 7.82 -6.18
C PHE A 68 -1.68 6.72 -5.60
N PHE A 69 -1.09 5.65 -5.07
CA PHE A 69 -1.79 4.58 -4.37
C PHE A 69 -1.75 4.70 -2.84
N CYS A 70 -1.18 5.79 -2.33
CA CYS A 70 -1.13 6.14 -0.91
C CYS A 70 -2.21 7.16 -0.53
N ALA A 71 -2.53 7.26 0.75
CA ALA A 71 -3.43 8.29 1.24
C ALA A 71 -2.79 9.69 1.10
N TRP A 72 -3.62 10.74 1.17
CA TRP A 72 -3.20 12.14 0.96
C TRP A 72 -1.98 12.59 1.79
N ARG A 73 -1.78 12.03 2.98
CA ARG A 73 -0.68 12.37 3.91
C ARG A 73 0.42 11.32 3.98
N GLU A 74 0.37 10.31 3.12
CA GLU A 74 1.34 9.24 3.06
C GLU A 74 2.23 9.40 1.82
N ASP A 75 3.45 8.90 1.91
CA ASP A 75 4.34 8.75 0.76
C ASP A 75 4.70 7.28 0.56
N ALA A 76 5.07 6.93 -0.67
CA ALA A 76 5.48 5.58 -1.03
C ALA A 76 6.96 5.38 -0.69
N VAL A 77 7.22 4.93 0.54
CA VAL A 77 8.58 4.74 1.06
C VAL A 77 9.13 3.35 0.71
N PRO A 78 10.45 3.21 0.51
CA PRO A 78 11.10 1.91 0.32
C PRO A 78 10.84 0.95 1.48
N ALA A 79 10.52 -0.31 1.17
CA ALA A 79 10.30 -1.37 2.13
C ALA A 79 10.86 -2.71 1.62
N TRP A 80 11.06 -3.65 2.54
CA TRP A 80 11.71 -4.93 2.26
C TRP A 80 10.83 -6.10 2.66
N ILE A 81 10.63 -7.03 1.73
CA ILE A 81 9.85 -8.25 1.96
C ILE A 81 10.63 -9.51 1.62
N PRO A 82 10.36 -10.64 2.28
CA PRO A 82 10.84 -11.93 1.79
C PRO A 82 10.14 -12.29 0.47
N SER A 83 10.82 -13.10 -0.32
CA SER A 83 10.33 -13.73 -1.54
C SER A 83 10.95 -15.11 -1.66
N ARG A 84 10.45 -15.94 -2.58
CA ARG A 84 10.93 -17.31 -2.79
C ARG A 84 12.43 -17.37 -3.12
N ASP A 85 12.93 -16.42 -3.91
CA ASP A 85 14.31 -16.39 -4.41
C ASP A 85 15.22 -15.39 -3.67
N LYS A 86 14.65 -14.38 -2.99
CA LYS A 86 15.41 -13.39 -2.22
C LYS A 86 14.82 -13.18 -0.83
N ALA A 87 15.68 -13.23 0.18
CA ALA A 87 15.29 -12.90 1.55
C ALA A 87 14.90 -11.42 1.74
N SER A 88 15.33 -10.52 0.83
CA SER A 88 15.03 -9.10 0.88
C SER A 88 14.76 -8.55 -0.52
N CYS A 89 13.49 -8.42 -0.88
CA CYS A 89 13.01 -7.83 -2.12
C CYS A 89 12.58 -6.37 -1.87
N LEU A 90 13.11 -5.45 -2.67
CA LEU A 90 12.80 -4.02 -2.57
C LEU A 90 11.43 -3.74 -3.19
N VAL A 91 10.53 -3.18 -2.38
CA VAL A 91 9.19 -2.73 -2.75
C VAL A 91 8.91 -1.37 -2.10
N ARG A 92 7.69 -0.86 -2.20
CA ARG A 92 7.26 0.35 -1.48
C ARG A 92 5.99 0.13 -0.71
N ARG A 93 5.87 0.77 0.45
CA ARG A 93 4.63 0.81 1.23
C ARG A 93 4.30 2.26 1.59
N CYS A 94 3.05 2.52 1.91
CA CYS A 94 2.61 3.86 2.27
C CYS A 94 2.90 4.10 3.75
N GLU A 95 3.60 5.19 4.03
CA GLU A 95 3.89 5.63 5.40
C GLU A 95 3.75 7.14 5.50
N ILE A 96 3.36 7.64 6.68
CA ILE A 96 3.34 9.07 6.95
C ILE A 96 4.80 9.50 7.15
N PRO A 97 5.35 10.39 6.32
CA PRO A 97 6.71 10.90 6.52
C PRO A 97 6.77 11.62 7.86
N VAL A 98 7.67 11.18 8.74
CA VAL A 98 7.94 11.85 10.02
C VAL A 98 8.91 12.99 9.76
N PHE A 99 8.48 14.24 9.93
CA PHE A 99 9.34 15.41 9.77
C PHE A 99 10.07 15.72 11.10
N PRO A 100 11.34 16.18 11.07
CA PRO A 100 12.20 16.29 12.27
C PRO A 100 11.71 17.23 13.38
N HIS A 101 10.69 18.06 13.16
CA HIS A 101 10.13 18.91 14.21
C HIS A 101 9.17 18.16 15.17
N ASP A 102 8.76 16.93 14.83
CA ASP A 102 7.89 16.06 15.64
C ASP A 102 8.66 14.90 16.34
N ASP A 103 10.01 14.94 16.31
CA ASP A 103 10.93 13.86 16.69
C ASP A 103 10.82 13.35 18.14
N LEU A 104 10.13 14.06 19.03
CA LEU A 104 10.02 13.68 20.43
C LEU A 104 8.96 12.60 20.70
N MET A 105 8.00 12.38 19.78
CA MET A 105 6.94 11.38 19.96
C MET A 105 7.25 10.03 19.28
N PHE A 106 7.86 10.02 18.08
CA PHE A 106 8.03 8.78 17.28
C PHE A 106 9.25 7.93 17.64
N ARG A 107 10.26 8.47 18.35
CA ARG A 107 11.43 7.69 18.80
C ARG A 107 11.11 6.60 19.83
N ARG A 108 9.87 6.52 20.32
CA ARG A 108 9.47 5.58 21.37
C ARG A 108 8.94 4.24 20.86
N PHE A 109 8.70 4.12 19.55
CA PHE A 109 8.26 2.87 18.94
C PHE A 109 9.15 2.53 17.75
N PRO A 110 10.13 1.64 17.89
CA PRO A 110 10.80 1.06 16.72
C PRO A 110 9.74 0.28 15.95
N HIS A 111 9.35 0.78 14.78
CA HIS A 111 8.59 0.02 13.81
C HIS A 111 9.41 -1.22 13.45
N ASN A 112 8.87 -2.36 13.84
CA ASN A 112 9.46 -3.68 13.64
C ASN A 112 8.52 -4.55 12.82
#